data_AF-A0A955J615-F1
#
_entry.id   AF-A0A955J615-F1
#
_cell.length_a   1.000
_cell.length_b   1.000
_cell.length_c   1.000
_cell.angle_alpha   90.00
_cell.angle_beta   90.00
_cell.angle_gamma   90.00
#
_symmetry.space_group_name_H-M   'P 1'
#
loop_
_entity.id
_entity.type
_entity.pdbx_description
1 polymer ?
#
loop_
_entity_poly.entity_id
_entity_poly.type
_entity_poly.pdbx_seq_one_letter_code
_entity_poly.pdbx_strand_id
1 'polypeptide(L)'
;MKHLNYIHTRSLKALRRFNYIGILFALLSLITSVLPSLLPRPWYIQALISSLAISVGYGIGLGISNVTRWLIQKEISQPKKQIAWHLILLFFPVSIMFTVIKGIIWQNEVRQLIGVKSLDTIYVLLTLIAIAIFTLLFIKIANIVSKLSKKILHFYNKKIPSRLSVLLAILTSSTIIYLAISGVLFSGFLKAADGIFGARDNTTPEGISIPTSPNKSGSVGSLITWDKIGFQGRRFVGGGPSKEEIENYNTTSAEDPIRVYTGLSSANTAEARAELAVAELKRTNAFDKEVLVIATATGTGWLDPYVMDSLEYMHNGKTAIVSQQYSYLPSWISFLVDQDRAHEAGRVLYDAVL
;
A
#
# COMPACT_ATOMS: atom_id res chain seq x y z
N MET A 1 -2.64 -10.82 52.72
CA MET A 1 -1.96 -11.78 51.82
C MET A 1 -2.88 -12.77 51.09
N LYS A 2 -4.01 -13.24 51.65
CA LYS A 2 -4.94 -14.15 50.93
C LYS A 2 -5.68 -13.52 49.73
N HIS A 3 -5.90 -12.20 49.75
CA HIS A 3 -6.64 -11.50 48.68
C HIS A 3 -5.85 -11.32 47.37
N LEU A 4 -4.52 -11.19 47.44
CA LEU A 4 -3.64 -11.09 46.26
C LEU A 4 -3.54 -12.43 45.51
N ASN A 5 -3.45 -13.56 46.23
CA ASN A 5 -3.46 -14.90 45.63
C ASN A 5 -4.79 -15.24 44.94
N TYR A 6 -5.91 -14.72 45.43
CA TYR A 6 -7.22 -14.97 44.83
C TYR A 6 -7.39 -14.28 43.46
N ILE A 7 -6.91 -13.04 43.30
CA ILE A 7 -6.94 -12.33 42.02
C ILE A 7 -5.97 -12.99 41.01
N HIS A 8 -4.80 -13.43 41.47
CA HIS A 8 -3.79 -14.11 40.64
C HIS A 8 -4.31 -15.44 40.07
N THR A 9 -5.05 -16.23 40.85
CA THR A 9 -5.59 -17.53 40.40
C THR A 9 -6.73 -17.40 39.38
N ARG A 10 -7.51 -16.31 39.44
CA ARG A 10 -8.64 -16.08 38.52
C ARG A 10 -8.19 -15.54 37.15
N SER A 11 -7.20 -14.63 37.13
CA SER A 11 -6.60 -14.13 35.88
C SER A 11 -5.86 -15.25 35.13
N LEU A 12 -5.11 -16.10 35.84
CA LEU A 12 -4.45 -17.28 35.28
C LEU A 12 -5.45 -18.28 34.65
N LYS A 13 -6.66 -18.43 35.20
CA LYS A 13 -7.70 -19.30 34.62
C LYS A 13 -8.27 -18.76 33.29
N ALA A 14 -8.43 -17.44 33.16
CA ALA A 14 -8.85 -16.82 31.89
C ALA A 14 -7.74 -16.88 30.84
N LEU A 15 -6.50 -16.62 31.26
CA LEU A 15 -5.29 -16.66 30.42
C LEU A 15 -4.97 -18.08 29.93
N ARG A 16 -5.31 -19.13 30.70
CA ARG A 16 -5.15 -20.54 30.29
C ARG A 16 -5.91 -20.94 29.02
N ARG A 17 -6.87 -20.13 28.55
CA ARG A 17 -7.53 -20.32 27.24
C ARG A 17 -6.65 -19.90 26.07
N PHE A 18 -5.63 -19.08 26.32
CA PHE A 18 -4.68 -18.61 25.32
C PHE A 18 -3.42 -19.49 25.31
N ASN A 19 -2.75 -19.50 24.17
CA ASN A 19 -1.50 -20.25 24.01
C ASN A 19 -0.30 -19.35 24.34
N TYR A 20 0.56 -19.78 25.26
CA TYR A 20 1.72 -19.01 25.70
C TYR A 20 2.75 -18.78 24.57
N ILE A 21 2.92 -19.73 23.64
CA ILE A 21 3.75 -19.55 22.44
C ILE A 21 3.08 -18.55 21.49
N GLY A 22 1.76 -18.64 21.35
CA GLY A 22 0.98 -17.65 20.60
C GLY A 22 1.19 -16.22 21.11
N ILE A 23 1.09 -16.00 22.43
CA ILE A 23 1.31 -14.68 23.05
C ILE A 23 2.74 -14.18 22.81
N LEU A 24 3.74 -15.07 22.91
CA LEU A 24 5.12 -14.71 22.66
C LEU A 24 5.33 -14.22 21.23
N PHE A 25 4.84 -14.97 20.23
CA PHE A 25 4.96 -14.56 18.83
C PHE A 25 4.14 -13.31 18.50
N ALA A 26 2.99 -13.11 19.15
CA ALA A 26 2.21 -11.88 19.04
C ALA A 26 3.00 -10.66 19.54
N LEU A 27 3.69 -10.80 20.68
CA LEU A 27 4.54 -9.76 21.24
C LEU A 27 5.74 -9.44 20.34
N LEU A 28 6.45 -10.47 19.87
CA LEU A 28 7.57 -10.28 18.95
C LEU A 28 7.11 -9.57 17.67
N SER A 29 5.96 -9.95 17.13
CA SER A 29 5.39 -9.33 15.93
C SER A 29 4.99 -7.87 16.16
N LEU A 30 4.46 -7.54 17.34
CA LEU A 30 4.18 -6.15 17.72
C LEU A 30 5.46 -5.32 17.80
N ILE A 31 6.52 -5.86 18.41
CA ILE A 31 7.84 -5.19 18.47
C ILE A 31 8.34 -4.90 17.06
N THR A 32 8.26 -5.88 16.15
CA THR A 32 8.70 -5.69 14.76
C THR A 32 7.86 -4.66 13.99
N SER A 33 6.56 -4.55 14.30
CA SER A 33 5.66 -3.59 13.65
C SER A 33 6.00 -2.13 13.95
N VAL A 34 6.66 -1.89 15.09
CA VAL A 34 6.97 -0.56 15.62
C VAL A 34 8.41 -0.13 15.28
N LEU A 35 9.19 -0.99 14.63
CA LEU A 35 10.53 -0.64 14.14
C LEU A 35 10.52 0.61 13.25
N PRO A 36 11.64 1.37 13.19
CA PRO A 36 11.72 2.62 12.46
C PRO A 36 11.30 2.47 11.00
N SER A 37 10.43 3.36 10.52
CA SER A 37 10.00 3.42 9.12
C SER A 37 10.59 4.64 8.43
N LEU A 38 10.84 4.56 7.12
CA LEU A 38 11.37 5.68 6.34
C LEU A 38 10.44 6.90 6.30
N LEU A 39 9.13 6.68 6.41
CA LEU A 39 8.12 7.73 6.42
C LEU A 39 7.32 7.73 7.73
N PRO A 40 6.89 8.91 8.22
CA PRO A 40 5.95 9.03 9.32
C PRO A 40 4.66 8.32 8.97
N ARG A 41 4.20 7.44 9.87
CA ARG A 41 2.92 6.77 9.69
C ARG A 41 1.81 7.60 10.32
N PRO A 42 0.60 7.62 9.74
CA PRO A 42 -0.62 8.02 10.44
C PRO A 42 -1.04 6.98 11.48
N TRP A 43 -1.81 7.39 12.49
CA TRP A 43 -2.19 6.54 13.64
C TRP A 43 -2.95 5.29 13.19
N TYR A 44 -3.84 5.45 12.20
CA TYR A 44 -4.67 4.35 11.69
C TYR A 44 -3.86 3.32 10.90
N ILE A 45 -2.83 3.74 10.15
CA ILE A 45 -1.94 2.84 9.42
C ILE A 45 -1.08 2.06 10.42
N GLN A 46 -0.47 2.73 11.40
CA GLN A 46 0.33 2.05 12.42
C GLN A 46 -0.49 1.06 13.23
N ALA A 47 -1.73 1.43 13.56
CA ALA A 47 -2.66 0.54 14.25
C ALA A 47 -3.01 -0.69 13.41
N LEU A 48 -3.33 -0.51 12.13
CA LEU A 48 -3.67 -1.60 11.22
C LEU A 48 -2.51 -2.61 11.09
N ILE A 49 -1.30 -2.12 10.82
CA ILE A 49 -0.10 -2.95 10.68
C ILE A 49 0.17 -3.71 11.98
N SER A 50 0.10 -3.03 13.13
CA SER A 50 0.36 -3.65 14.43
C SER A 50 -0.66 -4.72 14.78
N SER A 51 -1.94 -4.47 14.53
CA SER A 51 -3.00 -5.46 14.76
C SER A 51 -2.90 -6.66 13.84
N LEU A 52 -2.52 -6.46 12.58
CA LEU A 52 -2.29 -7.54 11.64
C LEU A 52 -1.09 -8.38 12.09
N ALA A 53 0.02 -7.74 12.45
CA ALA A 53 1.22 -8.40 12.95
C ALA A 53 0.94 -9.21 14.23
N ILE A 54 0.22 -8.63 15.21
CA ILE A 54 -0.22 -9.34 16.43
C ILE A 54 -1.03 -10.59 16.06
N SER A 55 -2.00 -10.45 15.15
CA SER A 55 -2.93 -11.53 14.79
C SER A 55 -2.24 -12.66 14.03
N VAL A 56 -1.38 -12.32 13.07
CA VAL A 56 -0.56 -13.29 12.31
C VAL A 56 0.46 -13.95 13.22
N GLY A 57 1.18 -13.18 14.03
CA GLY A 57 2.14 -13.70 15.01
C GLY A 57 1.50 -14.69 15.98
N TYR A 58 0.33 -14.36 16.53
CA TYR A 58 -0.42 -15.27 17.38
C TYR A 58 -0.80 -16.56 16.65
N GLY A 59 -1.25 -16.45 15.38
CA GLY A 59 -1.58 -17.59 14.52
C GLY A 59 -0.38 -18.52 14.26
N ILE A 60 0.79 -17.94 13.96
CA ILE A 60 2.05 -18.69 13.78
C ILE A 60 2.43 -19.41 15.08
N GLY A 61 2.39 -18.72 16.22
CA GLY A 61 2.72 -19.32 17.51
C GLY A 61 1.76 -20.46 17.90
N LEU A 62 0.47 -20.35 17.55
CA LEU A 62 -0.50 -21.44 17.67
C LEU A 62 -0.15 -22.62 16.77
N GLY A 63 0.20 -22.36 15.51
CA GLY A 63 0.62 -23.37 14.54
C GLY A 63 1.83 -24.16 15.04
N ILE A 64 2.89 -23.45 15.46
CA ILE A 64 4.09 -24.04 16.06
C ILE A 64 3.70 -24.89 17.27
N SER A 65 2.90 -24.36 18.19
CA SER A 65 2.47 -25.11 19.38
C SER A 65 1.69 -26.39 19.04
N ASN A 66 0.89 -26.39 17.98
CA ASN A 66 0.16 -27.57 17.51
C ASN A 66 1.09 -28.59 16.86
N VAL A 67 1.99 -28.15 15.99
CA VAL A 67 2.97 -29.01 15.31
C VAL A 67 3.93 -29.64 16.31
N THR A 68 4.45 -28.87 17.27
CA THR A 68 5.32 -29.40 18.33
C THR A 68 4.60 -30.46 19.17
N ARG A 69 3.33 -30.26 19.52
CA ARG A 69 2.53 -31.26 20.24
C ARG A 69 2.29 -32.52 19.38
N TRP A 70 2.06 -32.34 18.10
CA TRP A 70 1.87 -33.45 17.16
C TRP A 70 3.14 -34.30 16.98
N LEU A 71 4.31 -33.66 16.84
CA LEU A 71 5.61 -34.34 16.67
C LEU A 71 6.09 -35.03 17.96
N ILE A 72 6.06 -34.31 19.08
CA ILE A 72 6.69 -34.79 20.32
C ILE A 72 5.75 -35.73 21.09
N GLN A 73 4.42 -35.67 20.84
CA GLN A 73 3.37 -36.43 21.52
C GLN A 73 3.39 -36.33 23.06
N LYS A 74 4.19 -35.41 23.61
CA LYS A 74 4.37 -35.20 25.05
C LYS A 74 3.89 -33.81 25.43
N GLU A 75 3.01 -33.75 26.42
CA GLU A 75 2.65 -32.47 27.02
C GLU A 75 3.73 -32.00 28.00
N ILE A 76 4.04 -30.70 27.94
CA ILE A 76 4.88 -30.05 28.94
C ILE A 76 4.20 -30.17 30.31
N SER A 77 4.99 -30.55 31.33
CA SER A 77 4.51 -30.71 32.70
C SER A 77 3.89 -29.42 33.25
N GLN A 78 2.85 -29.57 34.08
CA GLN A 78 2.14 -28.45 34.71
C GLN A 78 3.04 -27.42 35.41
N PRO A 79 4.09 -27.79 36.18
CA PRO A 79 4.97 -26.80 36.81
C PRO A 79 5.72 -25.94 35.79
N LYS A 80 6.20 -26.52 34.68
CA LYS A 80 6.87 -25.77 33.62
C LYS A 80 5.92 -24.82 32.90
N LYS A 81 4.66 -25.22 32.68
CA LYS A 81 3.61 -24.34 32.15
C LYS A 81 3.31 -23.17 33.09
N GLN A 82 3.29 -23.41 34.41
CA GLN A 82 3.11 -22.34 35.39
C GLN A 82 4.26 -21.34 35.34
N ILE A 83 5.51 -21.81 35.32
CA ILE A 83 6.68 -20.92 35.20
C ILE A 83 6.58 -20.05 33.94
N ALA A 84 6.26 -20.64 32.79
CA ALA A 84 6.08 -19.90 31.54
C ALA A 84 5.00 -18.80 31.66
N TRP A 85 3.87 -19.08 32.32
CA TRP A 85 2.83 -18.07 32.55
C TRP A 85 3.28 -16.95 33.50
N HIS A 86 4.05 -17.24 34.55
CA HIS A 86 4.59 -16.21 35.43
C HIS A 86 5.60 -15.32 34.69
N LEU A 87 6.47 -15.92 33.88
CA LEU A 87 7.40 -15.16 33.03
C LEU A 87 6.64 -14.25 32.06
N ILE A 88 5.59 -14.75 31.40
CA ILE A 88 4.75 -13.91 30.53
C ILE A 88 4.08 -12.78 31.31
N LEU A 89 3.48 -13.06 32.46
CA LEU A 89 2.82 -12.03 33.28
C LEU A 89 3.79 -10.94 33.75
N LEU A 90 5.05 -11.29 34.01
CA LEU A 90 6.09 -10.36 34.43
C LEU A 90 6.67 -9.55 33.26
N PHE A 91 7.09 -10.22 32.18
CA PHE A 91 7.83 -9.58 31.09
C PHE A 91 6.95 -8.94 30.02
N PHE A 92 5.72 -9.41 29.83
CA PHE A 92 4.83 -8.90 28.79
C PHE A 92 4.48 -7.42 28.98
N PRO A 93 4.06 -6.93 30.18
CA PRO A 93 3.77 -5.52 30.39
C PRO A 93 4.99 -4.63 30.16
N VAL A 94 6.16 -5.06 30.64
CA VAL A 94 7.43 -4.34 30.46
C VAL A 94 7.78 -4.23 28.98
N SER A 95 7.60 -5.31 28.22
CA SER A 95 7.88 -5.34 26.77
C SER A 95 6.92 -4.44 25.98
N ILE A 96 5.63 -4.43 26.33
CA ILE A 96 4.64 -3.52 25.73
C ILE A 96 5.03 -2.06 26.02
N MET A 97 5.34 -1.74 27.28
CA MET A 97 5.74 -0.38 27.66
C MET A 97 6.99 0.07 26.92
N PHE A 98 8.01 -0.79 26.85
CA PHE A 98 9.23 -0.54 26.07
C PHE A 98 8.92 -0.29 24.59
N THR A 99 8.05 -1.11 23.99
CA THR A 99 7.66 -0.99 22.59
C THR A 99 6.95 0.34 22.30
N VAL A 100 6.03 0.76 23.17
CA VAL A 100 5.32 2.04 23.03
C VAL A 100 6.30 3.21 23.12
N ILE A 101 7.19 3.21 24.13
CA ILE A 101 8.17 4.28 24.32
C ILE A 101 9.11 4.37 23.11
N LYS A 102 9.70 3.25 22.69
CA LYS A 102 10.60 3.23 21.52
C LYS A 102 9.88 3.60 20.23
N GLY A 103 8.64 3.16 20.06
CA GLY A 103 7.81 3.55 18.92
C GLY A 103 7.57 5.05 18.83
N ILE A 104 7.30 5.70 19.95
CA ILE A 104 7.14 7.16 20.00
C ILE A 104 8.45 7.87 19.64
N ILE A 105 9.56 7.43 20.25
CA ILE A 105 10.89 8.02 20.00
C ILE A 105 11.25 7.92 18.52
N TRP A 106 11.22 6.72 17.95
CA TRP A 106 11.59 6.50 16.55
C TRP A 106 10.67 7.21 15.56
N GLN A 107 9.35 7.27 15.82
CA GLN A 107 8.45 8.04 14.96
C GLN A 107 8.69 9.55 15.05
N ASN A 108 9.05 10.06 16.23
CA ASN A 108 9.38 11.48 16.39
C ASN A 108 10.70 11.84 15.73
N GLU A 109 11.72 10.98 15.79
CA GLU A 109 12.98 11.16 15.05
C GLU A 109 12.72 11.31 13.54
N VAL A 110 11.94 10.40 12.95
CA VAL A 110 11.60 10.46 11.52
C VAL A 110 10.77 11.71 11.18
N ARG A 111 9.82 12.09 12.04
CA ARG A 111 9.00 13.30 11.85
C ARG A 111 9.85 14.58 11.90
N GLN A 112 10.81 14.64 12.82
CA GLN A 112 11.75 15.75 12.91
C GLN A 112 12.63 15.85 11.66
N LEU A 113 13.14 14.72 11.15
CA LEU A 113 13.94 14.67 9.93
C LEU A 113 13.18 15.18 8.69
N ILE A 114 11.86 14.96 8.64
CA ILE A 114 10.99 15.43 7.52
C ILE A 114 10.35 16.80 7.82
N GLY A 115 10.66 17.42 8.97
CA GLY A 115 10.14 18.75 9.32
C GLY A 115 8.65 18.78 9.66
N VAL A 116 8.07 17.67 10.13
CA VAL A 116 6.66 17.56 10.50
C VAL A 116 6.51 17.53 12.03
N LYS A 117 5.37 18.02 12.53
CA LYS A 117 5.06 18.03 13.98
C LYS A 117 5.17 16.64 14.62
N SER A 118 5.85 16.59 15.77
CA SER A 118 5.95 15.42 16.64
C SER A 118 4.59 14.85 17.02
N LEU A 119 4.57 13.57 17.38
CA LEU A 119 3.40 12.89 17.91
C LEU A 119 2.90 13.56 19.18
N ASP A 120 1.58 13.76 19.27
CA ASP A 120 0.89 14.20 20.47
C ASP A 120 0.29 13.00 21.24
N THR A 121 -0.15 13.26 22.47
CA THR A 121 -0.75 12.23 23.33
C THR A 121 -2.02 11.64 22.72
N ILE A 122 -2.79 12.45 22.00
CA ILE A 122 -4.03 12.03 21.32
C ILE A 122 -3.71 11.00 20.24
N TYR A 123 -2.69 11.24 19.42
CA TYR A 123 -2.26 10.28 18.41
C TYR A 123 -1.91 8.92 19.03
N VAL A 124 -1.14 8.90 20.12
CA VAL A 124 -0.74 7.65 20.79
C VAL A 124 -1.97 6.92 21.32
N LEU A 125 -2.89 7.64 21.96
CA LEU A 125 -4.14 7.08 22.47
C LEU A 125 -5.00 6.48 21.36
N LEU A 126 -5.22 7.21 20.26
CA LEU A 126 -5.96 6.73 19.10
C LEU A 126 -5.32 5.49 18.48
N THR A 127 -3.98 5.47 18.39
CA THR A 127 -3.24 4.30 17.90
C THR A 127 -3.50 3.08 18.77
N LEU A 128 -3.38 3.19 20.10
CA LEU A 128 -3.61 2.06 21.02
C LEU A 128 -5.05 1.56 20.99
N ILE A 129 -6.04 2.47 20.95
CA ILE A 129 -7.46 2.12 20.84
C ILE A 129 -7.72 1.41 19.51
N ALA A 130 -7.21 1.94 18.41
CA ALA A 130 -7.37 1.34 17.09
C ALA A 130 -6.68 -0.04 17.02
N ILE A 131 -5.52 -0.22 17.67
CA ILE A 131 -4.87 -1.53 17.78
C ILE A 131 -5.80 -2.54 18.48
N ALA A 132 -6.44 -2.14 19.58
CA ALA A 132 -7.36 -3.02 20.30
C ALA A 132 -8.56 -3.40 19.41
N ILE A 133 -9.18 -2.42 18.75
CA ILE A 133 -10.35 -2.64 17.89
C ILE A 133 -10.01 -3.54 16.70
N PHE A 134 -8.95 -3.22 15.97
CA PHE A 134 -8.54 -4.00 14.79
C PHE A 134 -8.06 -5.41 15.15
N THR A 135 -7.38 -5.58 16.28
CA THR A 135 -7.01 -6.93 16.75
C THR A 135 -8.26 -7.76 17.08
N LEU A 136 -9.26 -7.17 17.74
CA LEU A 136 -10.54 -7.84 17.99
C LEU A 136 -11.27 -8.18 16.69
N LEU A 137 -11.24 -7.29 15.70
CA LEU A 137 -11.80 -7.53 14.37
C LEU A 137 -11.12 -8.72 13.68
N PHE A 138 -9.78 -8.75 13.65
CA PHE A 138 -9.03 -9.87 13.06
C PHE A 138 -9.26 -11.19 13.79
N ILE A 139 -9.35 -11.18 15.12
CA ILE A 139 -9.72 -12.37 15.90
C ILE A 139 -11.13 -12.85 15.52
N LYS A 140 -12.10 -11.94 15.33
CA LYS A 140 -13.45 -12.32 14.88
C LYS A 140 -13.42 -12.94 13.47
N ILE A 141 -12.67 -12.35 12.54
CA ILE A 141 -12.49 -12.89 11.19
C ILE A 141 -11.87 -14.30 11.25
N ALA A 142 -10.78 -14.46 12.00
CA ALA A 142 -10.11 -15.76 12.19
C ALA A 142 -11.04 -16.81 12.80
N ASN A 143 -11.92 -16.41 13.73
CA ASN A 143 -12.93 -17.30 14.31
C ASN A 143 -14.00 -17.72 13.29
N ILE A 144 -14.46 -16.81 12.43
CA ILE A 144 -15.41 -17.13 11.36
C ILE A 144 -14.79 -18.14 10.39
N VAL A 145 -13.56 -17.87 9.94
CA VAL A 145 -12.80 -18.79 9.08
C VAL A 145 -12.62 -20.15 9.75
N SER A 146 -12.22 -20.17 11.03
CA SER A 146 -12.05 -21.41 11.79
C SER A 146 -13.35 -22.21 11.91
N LYS A 147 -14.50 -21.54 12.11
CA LYS A 147 -15.81 -22.21 12.17
C LYS A 147 -16.19 -22.78 10.81
N LEU A 148 -15.95 -22.05 9.73
CA LEU A 148 -16.19 -22.51 8.36
C LEU A 148 -15.36 -23.76 8.05
N SER A 149 -14.05 -23.72 8.30
CA SER A 149 -13.16 -24.86 8.08
C SER A 149 -13.55 -26.09 8.90
N LYS A 150 -13.98 -25.90 10.16
CA LYS A 150 -14.51 -27.01 10.99
C LYS A 150 -15.82 -27.58 10.43
N LYS A 151 -16.72 -26.75 9.90
CA LYS A 151 -17.98 -27.18 9.28
C LYS A 151 -17.71 -28.00 8.01
N ILE A 152 -16.77 -27.56 7.18
CA ILE A 152 -16.31 -28.27 5.98
C ILE A 152 -15.68 -29.62 6.38
N LEU A 153 -14.80 -29.63 7.38
CA LEU A 153 -14.19 -30.86 7.89
C LEU A 153 -15.24 -31.85 8.41
N HIS A 154 -16.23 -31.38 9.18
CA HIS A 154 -17.29 -32.23 9.68
C HIS A 154 -18.14 -32.83 8.55
N PHE A 155 -18.42 -32.05 7.50
CA PHE A 155 -19.12 -32.52 6.32
C PHE A 155 -18.36 -33.66 5.60
N TYR A 156 -17.04 -33.52 5.40
CA TYR A 156 -16.23 -34.57 4.78
C TYR A 156 -16.05 -35.81 5.67
N ASN A 157 -15.84 -35.62 6.98
CA ASN A 157 -15.72 -36.72 7.94
C ASN A 157 -16.96 -37.62 7.97
N LYS A 158 -18.14 -37.11 7.58
CA LYS A 158 -19.36 -37.92 7.46
C LYS A 158 -19.31 -38.93 6.30
N LYS A 159 -18.47 -38.69 5.28
CA LYS A 159 -18.46 -39.45 4.03
C LYS A 159 -17.16 -40.21 3.75
N ILE A 160 -16.01 -39.76 4.29
CA ILE A 160 -14.67 -40.22 3.87
C ILE A 160 -13.76 -40.40 5.10
N PRO A 161 -12.76 -41.33 5.06
CA PRO A 161 -11.75 -41.50 6.10
C PRO A 161 -11.11 -40.17 6.58
N SER A 162 -10.85 -40.11 7.89
CA SER A 162 -10.42 -38.89 8.59
C SER A 162 -9.20 -38.19 7.98
N ARG A 163 -8.21 -38.94 7.48
CA ARG A 163 -6.99 -38.38 6.86
C ARG A 163 -7.28 -37.65 5.56
N LEU A 164 -8.09 -38.25 4.67
CA LEU A 164 -8.51 -37.60 3.42
C LEU A 164 -9.42 -36.41 3.69
N SER A 165 -10.30 -36.51 4.68
CA SER A 165 -11.20 -35.42 5.09
C SER A 165 -10.45 -34.17 5.56
N VAL A 166 -9.33 -34.33 6.28
CA VAL A 166 -8.47 -33.21 6.67
C VAL A 166 -7.84 -32.54 5.44
N LEU A 167 -7.26 -33.32 4.52
CA LEU A 167 -6.64 -32.78 3.31
C LEU A 167 -7.66 -32.04 2.44
N LEU A 168 -8.82 -32.65 2.17
CA LEU A 168 -9.89 -32.04 1.38
C LEU A 168 -10.48 -30.81 2.06
N ALA A 169 -10.63 -30.82 3.39
CA ALA A 169 -11.12 -29.66 4.12
C ALA A 169 -10.15 -28.49 4.08
N ILE A 170 -8.84 -28.75 4.19
CA ILE A 170 -7.80 -27.72 4.04
C ILE A 170 -7.85 -27.15 2.63
N LEU A 171 -7.81 -28.02 1.61
CA LEU A 171 -7.83 -27.59 0.21
C LEU A 171 -9.06 -26.74 -0.09
N THR A 172 -10.25 -27.23 0.24
CA THR A 172 -11.52 -26.54 0.01
C THR A 172 -11.61 -25.23 0.79
N SER A 173 -11.18 -25.21 2.06
CA SER A 173 -11.16 -23.98 2.86
C SER A 173 -10.23 -22.95 2.25
N SER A 174 -9.02 -23.35 1.86
CA SER A 174 -8.05 -22.48 1.22
C SER A 174 -8.56 -21.94 -0.11
N THR A 175 -9.21 -22.75 -0.94
CA THR A 175 -9.83 -22.30 -2.19
C THR A 175 -10.95 -21.30 -1.95
N ILE A 176 -11.85 -21.54 -0.98
CA ILE A 176 -12.93 -20.59 -0.66
C ILE A 176 -12.34 -19.27 -0.14
N ILE A 177 -11.33 -19.32 0.73
CA ILE A 177 -10.64 -18.13 1.23
C ILE A 177 -9.97 -17.38 0.08
N TYR A 178 -9.26 -18.09 -0.80
CA TYR A 178 -8.61 -17.51 -1.97
C TYR A 178 -9.62 -16.82 -2.89
N LEU A 179 -10.75 -17.46 -3.21
CA LEU A 179 -11.81 -16.89 -4.04
C LEU A 179 -12.52 -15.72 -3.37
N ALA A 180 -12.72 -15.76 -2.05
CA ALA A 180 -13.29 -14.63 -1.31
C ALA A 180 -12.35 -13.42 -1.30
N ILE A 181 -11.04 -13.66 -1.17
CA ILE A 181 -10.01 -12.63 -1.22
C ILE A 181 -9.89 -12.06 -2.64
N SER A 182 -9.62 -12.89 -3.64
CA SER A 182 -9.38 -12.48 -5.03
C SER A 182 -10.64 -11.99 -5.75
N GLY A 183 -11.80 -12.57 -5.47
CA GLY A 183 -13.06 -12.20 -6.12
C GLY A 183 -13.69 -10.98 -5.47
N VAL A 184 -14.11 -11.10 -4.21
CA VAL A 184 -14.98 -10.09 -3.57
C VAL A 184 -14.18 -9.00 -2.88
N LEU A 185 -13.22 -9.37 -2.03
CA LEU A 185 -12.46 -8.38 -1.25
C LEU A 185 -11.57 -7.53 -2.15
N PHE A 186 -10.88 -8.17 -3.09
CA PHE A 186 -9.99 -7.48 -4.01
C PHE A 186 -10.76 -6.58 -4.99
N SER A 187 -11.79 -7.11 -5.66
CA SER A 187 -12.62 -6.27 -6.56
C SER A 187 -13.33 -5.15 -5.81
N GLY A 188 -13.80 -5.40 -4.58
CA GLY A 188 -14.40 -4.37 -3.73
C GLY A 188 -13.39 -3.29 -3.33
N PHE A 189 -12.17 -3.68 -2.97
CA PHE A 189 -11.07 -2.77 -2.67
C PHE A 189 -10.68 -1.93 -3.88
N LEU A 190 -10.53 -2.54 -5.07
CA LEU A 190 -10.22 -1.81 -6.30
C LEU A 190 -11.30 -0.78 -6.63
N LYS A 191 -12.58 -1.16 -6.60
CA LYS A 191 -13.68 -0.21 -6.84
C LYS A 191 -13.69 0.95 -5.85
N ALA A 192 -13.43 0.69 -4.56
CA ALA A 192 -13.35 1.74 -3.56
C ALA A 192 -12.14 2.66 -3.76
N ALA A 193 -10.98 2.07 -4.09
CA ALA A 193 -9.76 2.80 -4.37
C ALA A 193 -9.91 3.66 -5.63
N ASP A 194 -10.40 3.09 -6.73
CA ASP A 194 -10.69 3.81 -7.98
C ASP A 194 -11.68 4.96 -7.75
N GLY A 195 -12.72 4.77 -6.95
CA GLY A 195 -13.67 5.85 -6.62
C GLY A 195 -13.03 7.00 -5.84
N ILE A 196 -12.20 6.69 -4.83
CA ILE A 196 -11.53 7.71 -4.01
C ILE A 196 -10.44 8.44 -4.81
N PHE A 197 -9.60 7.70 -5.53
CA PHE A 197 -8.47 8.28 -6.25
C PHE A 197 -8.88 8.89 -7.59
N GLY A 198 -9.86 8.32 -8.28
CA GLY A 198 -10.43 8.90 -9.50
C GLY A 198 -11.13 10.23 -9.25
N ALA A 199 -11.78 10.42 -8.09
CA ALA A 199 -12.33 11.71 -7.72
C ALA A 199 -11.25 12.80 -7.61
N ARG A 200 -10.06 12.44 -7.09
CA ARG A 200 -8.91 13.34 -7.04
C ARG A 200 -8.37 13.63 -8.44
N ASP A 201 -8.36 12.63 -9.33
CA ASP A 201 -7.84 12.76 -10.69
C ASP A 201 -8.59 13.83 -11.53
N ASN A 202 -9.88 14.04 -11.26
CA ASN A 202 -10.67 15.07 -11.94
C ASN A 202 -10.36 16.50 -11.49
N THR A 203 -9.58 16.69 -10.42
CA THR A 203 -9.23 18.02 -9.90
C THR A 203 -7.93 18.56 -10.51
N THR A 204 -7.66 19.84 -10.32
CA THR A 204 -6.42 20.49 -10.78
C THR A 204 -5.54 20.81 -9.58
N PRO A 205 -4.23 20.53 -9.60
CA PRO A 205 -3.33 20.93 -8.52
C PRO A 205 -3.34 22.45 -8.30
N GLU A 206 -3.10 22.88 -7.07
CA GLU A 206 -2.99 24.30 -6.72
C GLU A 206 -1.81 24.93 -7.48
N GLY A 207 -2.03 26.15 -8.00
CA GLY A 207 -1.04 26.89 -8.80
C GLY A 207 -0.91 26.42 -10.25
N ILE A 208 -1.65 25.40 -10.68
CA ILE A 208 -1.64 24.90 -12.06
C ILE A 208 -2.88 25.39 -12.81
N SER A 209 -2.66 25.94 -14.00
CA SER A 209 -3.71 26.41 -14.92
C SER A 209 -3.58 25.76 -16.29
N ILE A 210 -4.58 26.00 -17.15
CA ILE A 210 -4.58 25.50 -18.53
C ILE A 210 -3.36 26.10 -19.27
N PRO A 211 -2.53 25.28 -19.94
CA PRO A 211 -1.39 25.76 -20.71
C PRO A 211 -1.82 26.71 -21.82
N THR A 212 -1.12 27.84 -21.93
CA THR A 212 -1.30 28.81 -23.02
C THR A 212 -0.47 28.43 -24.25
N SER A 213 0.65 27.74 -24.05
CA SER A 213 1.49 27.27 -25.15
C SER A 213 0.78 26.18 -25.98
N PRO A 214 0.78 26.29 -27.32
CA PRO A 214 0.23 25.25 -28.21
C PRO A 214 1.04 23.95 -28.21
N ASN A 215 2.24 23.94 -27.61
CA ASN A 215 3.16 22.79 -27.55
C ASN A 215 2.84 21.83 -26.39
N LYS A 216 1.87 22.16 -25.53
CA LYS A 216 1.52 21.36 -24.36
C LYS A 216 0.10 20.80 -24.50
N SER A 217 -0.11 19.53 -24.17
CA SER A 217 -1.45 18.94 -24.18
C SER A 217 -2.41 19.70 -23.26
N GLY A 218 -3.66 19.81 -23.67
CA GLY A 218 -4.70 20.54 -22.94
C GLY A 218 -4.77 22.03 -23.27
N SER A 219 -3.84 22.55 -24.08
CA SER A 219 -3.92 23.90 -24.64
C SER A 219 -5.08 24.05 -25.63
N VAL A 220 -5.35 25.29 -26.04
CA VAL A 220 -6.24 25.56 -27.18
C VAL A 220 -5.66 24.87 -28.42
N GLY A 221 -6.48 24.04 -29.09
CA GLY A 221 -6.07 23.28 -30.28
C GLY A 221 -5.45 21.91 -30.01
N SER A 222 -5.25 21.52 -28.74
CA SER A 222 -4.84 20.15 -28.36
C SER A 222 -5.95 19.13 -28.69
N LEU A 223 -5.55 17.94 -29.17
CA LEU A 223 -6.49 16.82 -29.38
C LEU A 223 -7.01 16.24 -28.06
N ILE A 224 -6.24 16.46 -26.98
CA ILE A 224 -6.55 16.01 -25.63
C ILE A 224 -7.06 17.23 -24.85
N THR A 225 -8.31 17.19 -24.41
CA THR A 225 -8.90 18.31 -23.65
C THR A 225 -8.38 18.31 -22.21
N TRP A 226 -8.22 19.50 -21.63
CA TRP A 226 -7.67 19.68 -20.27
C TRP A 226 -8.36 18.83 -19.19
N ASP A 227 -9.69 18.67 -19.31
CA ASP A 227 -10.48 17.87 -18.39
C ASP A 227 -10.12 16.38 -18.41
N LYS A 228 -9.64 15.85 -19.55
CA LYS A 228 -9.33 14.42 -19.74
C LYS A 228 -7.89 14.00 -19.42
N ILE A 229 -7.02 14.95 -19.10
CA ILE A 229 -5.58 14.73 -18.82
C ILE A 229 -5.34 14.07 -17.45
N GLY A 230 -6.23 14.30 -16.48
CA GLY A 230 -6.07 13.82 -15.10
C GLY A 230 -5.14 14.69 -14.24
N PHE A 231 -5.15 14.50 -12.92
CA PHE A 231 -4.54 15.41 -11.95
C PHE A 231 -3.03 15.53 -12.13
N GLN A 232 -2.34 14.39 -12.31
CA GLN A 232 -0.90 14.37 -12.47
C GLN A 232 -0.45 14.80 -13.86
N GLY A 233 -1.22 14.45 -14.90
CA GLY A 233 -0.98 14.95 -16.24
C GLY A 233 -1.10 16.47 -16.29
N ARG A 234 -2.14 17.05 -15.65
CA ARG A 234 -2.33 18.51 -15.55
C ARG A 234 -1.14 19.17 -14.85
N ARG A 235 -0.63 18.55 -13.77
CA ARG A 235 0.60 19.02 -13.10
C ARG A 235 1.80 19.05 -14.05
N PHE A 236 1.96 18.01 -14.86
CA PHE A 236 3.07 17.87 -15.78
C PHE A 236 2.98 18.87 -16.95
N VAL A 237 1.83 18.97 -17.62
CA VAL A 237 1.65 19.85 -18.79
C VAL A 237 1.46 21.32 -18.41
N GLY A 238 0.87 21.61 -17.25
CA GLY A 238 0.69 22.98 -16.75
C GLY A 238 1.89 23.51 -15.97
N GLY A 239 2.93 22.69 -15.77
CA GLY A 239 4.18 23.08 -15.13
C GLY A 239 5.35 23.11 -16.11
N GLY A 240 6.55 22.97 -15.54
CA GLY A 240 7.82 23.01 -16.25
C GLY A 240 8.33 24.41 -16.54
N PRO A 241 9.63 24.56 -16.81
CA PRO A 241 10.20 25.83 -17.21
C PRO A 241 9.59 26.33 -18.51
N SER A 242 9.33 27.63 -18.53
CA SER A 242 9.03 28.39 -19.74
C SER A 242 10.30 28.58 -20.58
N LYS A 243 10.12 28.84 -21.87
CA LYS A 243 11.22 29.26 -22.76
C LYS A 243 12.06 30.39 -22.12
N GLU A 244 11.40 31.40 -21.54
CA GLU A 244 12.06 32.56 -20.93
C GLU A 244 12.93 32.16 -19.72
N GLU A 245 12.46 31.24 -18.87
CA GLU A 245 13.24 30.73 -17.74
C GLU A 245 14.46 29.94 -18.21
N ILE A 246 14.34 29.15 -19.28
CA ILE A 246 15.46 28.41 -19.87
C ILE A 246 16.49 29.38 -20.46
N GLU A 247 16.06 30.38 -21.24
CA GLU A 247 16.94 31.38 -21.84
C GLU A 247 17.69 32.19 -20.77
N ASN A 248 16.99 32.57 -19.69
CA ASN A 248 17.58 33.29 -18.57
C ASN A 248 18.63 32.46 -17.82
N TYR A 249 18.39 31.16 -17.65
CA TYR A 249 19.30 30.27 -16.94
C TYR A 249 20.55 29.93 -17.77
N ASN A 250 20.35 29.54 -19.03
CA ASN A 250 21.45 29.10 -19.90
C ASN A 250 22.16 30.23 -20.64
N THR A 251 21.60 31.45 -20.65
CA THR A 251 22.11 32.63 -21.39
C THR A 251 22.24 32.40 -22.90
N THR A 252 21.42 31.49 -23.44
CA THR A 252 21.37 31.13 -24.87
C THR A 252 19.93 31.07 -25.33
N SER A 253 19.67 31.21 -26.63
CA SER A 253 18.31 31.07 -27.16
C SER A 253 17.77 29.65 -26.94
N ALA A 254 16.51 29.55 -26.54
CA ALA A 254 15.82 28.31 -26.25
C ALA A 254 14.57 28.17 -27.11
N GLU A 255 14.11 26.92 -27.22
CA GLU A 255 12.80 26.62 -27.79
C GLU A 255 11.77 26.40 -26.70
N ASP A 256 10.49 26.52 -27.03
CA ASP A 256 9.42 26.15 -26.12
C ASP A 256 9.30 24.62 -26.04
N PRO A 257 9.46 23.99 -24.85
CA PRO A 257 9.39 22.54 -24.70
C PRO A 257 8.03 21.97 -25.06
N ILE A 258 8.03 20.75 -25.61
CA ILE A 258 6.80 20.00 -25.91
C ILE A 258 6.51 19.02 -24.77
N ARG A 259 5.29 19.08 -24.23
CA ARG A 259 4.82 18.16 -23.19
C ARG A 259 3.49 17.54 -23.60
N VAL A 260 3.53 16.27 -23.99
CA VAL A 260 2.37 15.50 -24.40
C VAL A 260 1.96 14.53 -23.30
N TYR A 261 0.67 14.54 -22.94
CA TYR A 261 0.16 13.66 -21.90
C TYR A 261 -1.26 13.18 -22.19
N THR A 262 -1.44 11.86 -22.22
CA THR A 262 -2.77 11.23 -22.33
C THR A 262 -3.22 10.66 -20.99
N GLY A 263 -4.28 11.23 -20.44
CA GLY A 263 -4.93 10.73 -19.22
C GLY A 263 -5.78 9.50 -19.48
N LEU A 264 -6.17 8.79 -18.42
CA LEU A 264 -7.00 7.59 -18.51
C LEU A 264 -8.34 7.83 -19.21
N SER A 265 -8.94 9.00 -18.97
CA SER A 265 -10.22 9.43 -19.55
C SER A 265 -10.11 9.90 -21.01
N SER A 266 -8.90 9.94 -21.57
CA SER A 266 -8.67 10.41 -22.94
C SER A 266 -9.14 9.40 -23.99
N ALA A 267 -8.98 8.10 -23.72
CA ALA A 267 -9.52 7.01 -24.54
C ALA A 267 -9.68 5.72 -23.72
N ASN A 268 -10.48 4.77 -24.21
CA ASN A 268 -10.89 3.57 -23.45
C ASN A 268 -9.78 2.52 -23.31
N THR A 269 -8.89 2.38 -24.29
CA THR A 269 -7.83 1.36 -24.30
C THR A 269 -6.45 2.00 -24.20
N ALA A 270 -5.44 1.20 -23.82
CA ALA A 270 -4.08 1.69 -23.72
C ALA A 270 -3.52 2.05 -25.11
N GLU A 271 -3.87 1.28 -26.13
CA GLU A 271 -3.51 1.50 -27.54
C GLU A 271 -4.12 2.79 -28.08
N ALA A 272 -5.43 3.01 -27.85
CA ALA A 272 -6.09 4.21 -28.33
C ALA A 272 -5.55 5.48 -27.64
N ARG A 273 -5.11 5.38 -26.38
CA ARG A 273 -4.39 6.46 -25.69
C ARG A 273 -3.02 6.68 -26.31
N ALA A 274 -2.26 5.63 -26.61
CA ALA A 274 -0.97 5.75 -27.27
C ALA A 274 -1.09 6.37 -28.68
N GLU A 275 -2.07 5.95 -29.48
CA GLU A 275 -2.37 6.54 -30.79
C GLU A 275 -2.70 8.02 -30.68
N LEU A 276 -3.49 8.41 -29.68
CA LEU A 276 -3.82 9.80 -29.41
C LEU A 276 -2.58 10.61 -28.97
N ALA A 277 -1.69 10.02 -28.17
CA ALA A 277 -0.42 10.64 -27.79
C ALA A 277 0.47 10.87 -29.03
N VAL A 278 0.56 9.90 -29.93
CA VAL A 278 1.32 10.03 -31.19
C VAL A 278 0.71 11.08 -32.11
N ALA A 279 -0.62 11.14 -32.22
CA ALA A 279 -1.30 12.18 -32.98
C ALA A 279 -0.98 13.58 -32.44
N GLU A 280 -0.95 13.73 -31.11
CA GLU A 280 -0.60 14.98 -30.44
C GLU A 280 0.90 15.33 -30.58
N LEU A 281 1.79 14.34 -30.59
CA LEU A 281 3.21 14.52 -30.91
C LEU A 281 3.41 15.02 -32.35
N LYS A 282 2.65 14.47 -33.31
CA LYS A 282 2.68 14.94 -34.70
C LYS A 282 2.17 16.38 -34.81
N ARG A 283 1.08 16.71 -34.11
CA ARG A 283 0.50 18.06 -34.09
C ARG A 283 1.50 19.12 -33.60
N THR A 284 2.34 18.76 -32.62
CA THR A 284 3.32 19.65 -32.00
C THR A 284 4.69 19.63 -32.69
N ASN A 285 4.85 18.87 -33.78
CA ASN A 285 6.15 18.64 -34.45
C ASN A 285 7.21 18.10 -33.48
N ALA A 286 6.81 17.24 -32.55
CA ALA A 286 7.66 16.69 -31.51
C ALA A 286 8.84 15.87 -32.05
N PHE A 287 8.66 15.23 -33.21
CA PHE A 287 9.69 14.41 -33.85
C PHE A 287 10.84 15.23 -34.46
N ASP A 288 10.67 16.54 -34.60
CA ASP A 288 11.72 17.45 -35.08
C ASP A 288 12.62 17.96 -33.92
N LYS A 289 12.25 17.66 -32.67
CA LYS A 289 13.04 18.03 -31.49
C LYS A 289 14.30 17.19 -31.40
N GLU A 290 15.36 17.78 -30.85
CA GLU A 290 16.65 17.13 -30.63
C GLU A 290 16.52 15.90 -29.72
N VAL A 291 15.67 16.00 -28.70
CA VAL A 291 15.45 14.91 -27.73
C VAL A 291 13.96 14.61 -27.59
N LEU A 292 13.57 13.38 -27.92
CA LEU A 292 12.25 12.83 -27.63
C LEU A 292 12.34 11.84 -26.46
N VAL A 293 11.54 12.09 -25.43
CA VAL A 293 11.52 11.28 -24.20
C VAL A 293 10.17 10.59 -24.08
N ILE A 294 10.20 9.26 -24.04
CA ILE A 294 9.04 8.44 -23.69
C ILE A 294 9.12 8.16 -22.19
N ALA A 295 8.35 8.91 -21.41
CA ALA A 295 8.39 8.86 -19.95
C ALA A 295 7.30 7.92 -19.41
N THR A 296 7.70 6.84 -18.75
CA THR A 296 6.76 5.95 -18.06
C THR A 296 6.32 6.57 -16.75
N ALA A 297 5.04 6.94 -16.65
CA ALA A 297 4.48 7.51 -15.43
C ALA A 297 4.37 6.48 -14.30
N THR A 298 4.31 6.96 -13.06
CA THR A 298 4.10 6.10 -11.88
C THR A 298 2.63 6.04 -11.48
N GLY A 299 2.08 4.85 -11.23
CA GLY A 299 0.75 4.62 -10.65
C GLY A 299 -0.33 5.56 -11.18
N THR A 300 -0.60 6.61 -10.40
CA THR A 300 -1.56 7.69 -10.68
C THR A 300 -1.25 8.55 -11.90
N GLY A 301 -0.15 8.31 -12.62
CA GLY A 301 0.29 9.15 -13.72
C GLY A 301 1.36 10.19 -13.37
N TRP A 302 2.01 10.06 -12.21
CA TRP A 302 2.98 11.05 -11.77
C TRP A 302 4.34 10.88 -12.48
N LEU A 303 4.86 12.02 -12.96
CA LEU A 303 6.22 12.21 -13.46
C LEU A 303 6.97 13.15 -12.51
N ASP A 304 8.24 12.85 -12.27
CA ASP A 304 9.09 13.68 -11.43
C ASP A 304 9.47 14.98 -12.17
N PRO A 305 9.00 16.16 -11.71
CA PRO A 305 9.31 17.41 -12.38
C PRO A 305 10.81 17.69 -12.40
N TYR A 306 11.58 17.30 -11.38
CA TYR A 306 13.01 17.57 -11.38
C TYR A 306 13.73 16.80 -12.51
N VAL A 307 13.27 15.59 -12.83
CA VAL A 307 13.83 14.80 -13.92
C VAL A 307 13.44 15.41 -15.28
N MET A 308 12.16 15.77 -15.45
CA MET A 308 11.66 16.32 -16.71
C MET A 308 12.24 17.72 -16.99
N ASP A 309 12.22 18.61 -16.00
CA ASP A 309 12.68 19.99 -16.11
C ASP A 309 14.20 20.04 -16.36
N SER A 310 14.98 19.15 -15.73
CA SER A 310 16.44 19.09 -15.94
C SER A 310 16.80 18.80 -17.39
N LEU A 311 16.03 17.93 -18.07
CA LEU A 311 16.25 17.63 -19.50
C LEU A 311 15.96 18.85 -20.37
N GLU A 312 14.91 19.60 -20.04
CA GLU A 312 14.55 20.83 -20.75
C GLU A 312 15.62 21.91 -20.59
N TYR A 313 16.17 22.11 -19.39
CA TYR A 313 17.31 23.01 -19.20
C TYR A 313 18.56 22.50 -19.93
N MET A 314 18.89 21.21 -19.85
CA MET A 314 20.10 20.66 -20.47
C MET A 314 20.12 20.79 -22.00
N HIS A 315 18.96 20.72 -22.65
CA HIS A 315 18.82 20.81 -24.10
C HIS A 315 18.21 22.12 -24.61
N ASN A 316 18.23 23.21 -23.81
CA ASN A 316 17.70 24.52 -24.22
C ASN A 316 16.25 24.46 -24.75
N GLY A 317 15.39 23.64 -24.12
CA GLY A 317 14.00 23.47 -24.50
C GLY A 317 13.76 22.73 -25.83
N LYS A 318 14.82 22.19 -26.46
CA LYS A 318 14.73 21.33 -27.65
C LYS A 318 14.30 19.90 -27.32
N THR A 319 13.32 19.78 -26.43
CA THR A 319 12.81 18.49 -25.98
C THR A 319 11.33 18.34 -26.31
N ALA A 320 10.94 17.09 -26.53
CA ALA A 320 9.57 16.64 -26.48
C ALA A 320 9.47 15.50 -25.48
N ILE A 321 8.53 15.59 -24.54
CA ILE A 321 8.31 14.58 -23.53
C ILE A 321 6.88 14.07 -23.66
N VAL A 322 6.71 12.76 -23.85
CA VAL A 322 5.42 12.09 -23.93
C VAL A 322 5.21 11.12 -22.79
N SER A 323 3.99 11.07 -22.25
CA SER A 323 3.61 10.08 -21.25
C SER A 323 2.12 9.73 -21.31
N GLN A 324 1.79 8.59 -20.71
CA GLN A 324 0.45 8.05 -20.63
C GLN A 324 0.13 7.55 -19.22
N GLN A 325 -1.04 7.92 -18.71
CA GLN A 325 -1.59 7.40 -17.46
C GLN A 325 -2.14 5.98 -17.66
N TYR A 326 -1.91 5.09 -16.69
CA TYR A 326 -2.40 3.70 -16.75
C TYR A 326 -3.24 3.27 -15.54
N SER A 327 -3.22 4.02 -14.43
CA SER A 327 -4.06 3.73 -13.25
C SER A 327 -4.45 5.00 -12.49
N TYR A 328 -5.57 4.94 -11.77
CA TYR A 328 -5.90 5.93 -10.73
C TYR A 328 -5.24 5.58 -9.40
N LEU A 329 -4.62 4.40 -9.29
CA LEU A 329 -4.15 3.85 -8.03
C LEU A 329 -2.72 4.33 -7.69
N PRO A 330 -2.45 4.72 -6.43
CA PRO A 330 -1.10 4.92 -5.92
C PRO A 330 -0.17 3.75 -6.23
N SER A 331 1.12 4.04 -6.37
CA SER A 331 2.14 3.08 -6.82
C SER A 331 2.19 1.79 -5.98
N TRP A 332 2.02 1.85 -4.65
CA TRP A 332 2.02 0.66 -3.79
C TRP A 332 0.80 -0.25 -4.03
N ILE A 333 -0.34 0.32 -4.43
CA ILE A 333 -1.51 -0.45 -4.83
C ILE A 333 -1.26 -1.01 -6.23
N SER A 334 -0.88 -0.15 -7.18
CA SER A 334 -0.60 -0.54 -8.57
C SER A 334 0.41 -1.70 -8.66
N PHE A 335 1.44 -1.69 -7.82
CA PHE A 335 2.42 -2.78 -7.74
C PHE A 335 1.81 -4.13 -7.34
N LEU A 336 0.80 -4.13 -6.48
CA LEU A 336 0.14 -5.35 -6.01
C LEU A 336 -0.91 -5.87 -6.99
N VAL A 337 -1.48 -5.00 -7.84
CA VAL A 337 -2.76 -5.29 -8.52
C VAL A 337 -2.77 -5.02 -10.02
N ASP A 338 -1.89 -4.16 -10.53
CA ASP A 338 -1.97 -3.58 -11.88
C ASP A 338 -0.60 -3.64 -12.59
N GLN A 339 0.22 -4.67 -12.31
CA GLN A 339 1.51 -4.86 -12.98
C GLN A 339 1.33 -4.98 -14.51
N ASP A 340 0.33 -5.74 -14.94
CA ASP A 340 0.05 -5.96 -16.37
C ASP A 340 -0.33 -4.66 -17.09
N ARG A 341 -1.13 -3.79 -16.45
CA ARG A 341 -1.51 -2.49 -17.03
C ARG A 341 -0.33 -1.55 -17.21
N ALA A 342 0.60 -1.56 -16.26
CA ALA A 342 1.82 -0.74 -16.36
C ALA A 342 2.71 -1.23 -17.51
N HIS A 343 2.88 -2.55 -17.63
CA HIS A 343 3.63 -3.16 -18.73
C HIS A 343 2.99 -2.89 -20.09
N GLU A 344 1.67 -3.08 -20.19
CA GLU A 344 0.90 -2.83 -21.41
C GLU A 344 1.00 -1.37 -21.83
N ALA A 345 0.70 -0.41 -20.94
CA ALA A 345 0.74 1.02 -21.25
C ALA A 345 2.12 1.51 -21.70
N GLY A 346 3.19 1.04 -21.03
CA GLY A 346 4.55 1.37 -21.42
C GLY A 346 4.93 0.80 -22.78
N ARG A 347 4.59 -0.47 -23.03
CA ARG A 347 4.88 -1.14 -24.31
C ARG A 347 4.12 -0.52 -25.47
N VAL A 348 2.81 -0.32 -25.35
CA VAL A 348 2.00 0.24 -26.44
C VAL A 348 2.37 1.69 -26.76
N LEU A 349 2.75 2.49 -25.75
CA LEU A 349 3.23 3.84 -25.99
C LEU A 349 4.60 3.81 -26.72
N TYR A 350 5.50 2.94 -26.28
CA TYR A 350 6.81 2.77 -26.93
C TYR A 350 6.66 2.32 -28.39
N ASP A 351 5.89 1.24 -28.63
CA ASP A 351 5.63 0.66 -29.96
C ASP A 351 4.86 1.62 -30.90
N ALA A 352 4.11 2.58 -30.34
CA ALA A 352 3.37 3.57 -31.15
C ALA A 352 4.25 4.76 -31.55
N VAL A 353 5.24 5.12 -30.73
CA VAL A 353 6.12 6.27 -30.96
C VAL A 353 7.32 5.91 -31.85
N LEU A 354 7.86 4.69 -31.73
CA LEU A 354 9.00 4.17 -32.48
C LEU A 354 8.59 3.00 -33.36
#